data_AF-C7YXI6-F1
#
_entry.id   AF-C7YXI6-F1
#
_cell.length_a   1.000
_cell.length_b   1.000
_cell.length_c   1.000
_cell.angle_alpha   90.00
_cell.angle_beta   90.00
_cell.angle_gamma   90.00
#
_symmetry.space_group_name_H-M   'P 1'
#
loop_
_entity.id
_entity.type
_entity.pdbx_description
1 polymer ?
#
loop_
_entity_poly.entity_id
_entity_poly.type
_entity_poly.pdbx_seq_one_letter_code
_entity_poly.pdbx_strand_id
1 'polypeptide(L)'
;MASPWPYTRRKSPPPRSRSPSLPSWYHRILEYPDYTVSYEDFDEDMSELGESESEPVHSDTCECGCIPYESGSSCGESDLEGSELDDEDESDFDHESIGSRVGCSDWESSDDERDSRLDSTRSRSRSGREYDYYYELKKLREERRKQMKQEAKDGEPTMKEETRRTELRIQKQVNKAYYRVRHRRGRRENLVLRRKVFSLGSPDHCQYAYLGHTVQFMSKYVEFDDYPAEGSSSRPPPGQRPELRGHVFMHSTDACFFSGPAPPARPGLKEFVVRCHGGEHKLTFQFIDKHHLIMKVPREVVFGCHPRKMPPNTPKILTFYGVEEK
;
A
#
# COMPACT_ATOMS: atom_id res chain seq x y z
N MET A 1 43.59 -16.24 -24.23
CA MET A 1 43.63 -14.76 -24.26
C MET A 1 42.79 -14.30 -25.44
N ALA A 2 41.57 -13.84 -25.18
CA ALA A 2 40.70 -13.20 -26.16
C ALA A 2 39.95 -12.07 -25.43
N SER A 3 40.14 -10.84 -25.89
CA SER A 3 39.59 -9.63 -25.27
C SER A 3 38.07 -9.53 -25.45
N PRO A 4 37.32 -9.02 -24.45
CA PRO A 4 35.91 -8.69 -24.59
C PRO A 4 35.75 -7.33 -25.29
N TRP A 5 34.93 -7.29 -26.32
CA TRP A 5 34.55 -6.04 -27.00
C TRP A 5 33.74 -5.15 -26.05
N PRO A 6 33.98 -3.82 -26.01
CA PRO A 6 33.20 -2.92 -25.19
C PRO A 6 31.81 -2.71 -25.81
N TYR A 7 30.77 -2.87 -25.00
CA TYR A 7 29.40 -2.50 -25.35
C TYR A 7 29.32 -0.98 -25.49
N THR A 8 29.57 -0.44 -26.68
CA THR A 8 29.28 0.96 -26.97
C THR A 8 27.77 1.13 -27.04
N ARG A 9 27.19 1.75 -26.00
CA ARG A 9 25.81 2.24 -25.98
C ARG A 9 25.61 3.12 -27.21
N ARG A 10 24.93 2.59 -28.24
CA ARG A 10 24.55 3.36 -29.42
C ARG A 10 23.75 4.56 -28.93
N LYS A 11 24.29 5.77 -29.13
CA LYS A 11 23.55 7.00 -28.92
C LYS A 11 22.37 6.96 -29.88
N SER A 12 21.15 6.88 -29.34
CA SER A 12 19.93 7.01 -30.12
C SER A 12 20.02 8.28 -30.96
N PRO A 13 19.62 8.25 -32.24
CA PRO A 13 19.59 9.46 -33.06
C PRO A 13 18.71 10.51 -32.37
N PRO A 14 19.05 11.81 -32.49
CA PRO A 14 18.24 12.86 -31.91
C PRO A 14 16.81 12.77 -32.47
N PRO A 15 15.76 12.96 -31.64
CA PRO A 15 14.39 12.83 -32.09
C PRO A 15 14.16 13.82 -33.24
N ARG A 16 13.72 13.29 -34.38
CA ARG A 16 13.25 14.11 -35.50
C ARG A 16 12.15 15.02 -34.95
N SER A 17 12.23 16.31 -35.28
CA SER A 17 11.37 17.39 -34.78
C SER A 17 9.92 16.92 -34.64
N ARG A 18 9.47 16.83 -33.39
CA ARG A 18 8.09 16.49 -33.03
C ARG A 18 7.19 17.59 -33.58
N SER A 19 6.41 17.28 -34.62
CA SER A 19 5.27 18.09 -35.00
C SER A 19 4.28 18.11 -33.83
N PRO A 20 3.63 19.25 -33.53
CA PRO A 20 2.62 19.29 -32.50
C PRO A 20 1.42 18.42 -32.89
N SER A 21 0.82 17.78 -31.87
CA SER A 21 -0.57 17.29 -31.79
C SER A 21 -0.83 15.78 -31.63
N LEU A 22 0.14 14.92 -31.31
CA LEU A 22 -0.16 13.55 -30.88
C LEU A 22 0.43 13.24 -29.50
N PRO A 23 -0.35 12.68 -28.57
CA PRO A 23 0.13 12.34 -27.23
C PRO A 23 1.31 11.35 -27.26
N SER A 24 2.15 11.40 -26.22
CA SER A 24 3.33 10.52 -26.04
C SER A 24 3.01 9.02 -26.19
N TRP A 25 1.84 8.58 -25.74
CA TRP A 25 1.41 7.18 -25.82
C TRP A 25 1.28 6.67 -27.26
N TYR A 26 0.80 7.51 -28.17
CA TYR A 26 0.63 7.14 -29.59
C TYR A 26 1.99 6.87 -30.25
N HIS A 27 3.02 7.62 -29.85
CA HIS A 27 4.37 7.41 -30.36
C HIS A 27 5.01 6.09 -29.90
N ARG A 28 4.71 5.60 -28.69
CA ARG A 28 5.20 4.30 -28.20
C ARG A 28 4.63 3.13 -29.01
N ILE A 29 3.35 3.19 -29.35
CA ILE A 29 2.68 2.17 -30.15
C ILE A 29 3.30 2.09 -31.56
N LEU A 30 3.65 3.23 -32.15
CA LEU A 30 4.27 3.28 -33.47
C LEU A 30 5.72 2.78 -33.51
N GLU A 31 6.41 2.69 -32.37
CA GLU A 31 7.77 2.15 -32.30
C GLU A 31 7.82 0.62 -32.50
N TYR A 32 6.67 -0.08 -32.43
CA TYR A 32 6.56 -1.54 -32.58
C TYR A 32 5.52 -1.93 -33.64
N PRO A 33 5.82 -1.80 -34.96
CA PRO A 33 4.85 -1.98 -36.04
C PRO A 33 4.32 -3.41 -36.22
N ASP A 34 5.04 -4.41 -35.71
CA ASP A 34 4.63 -5.83 -35.75
C ASP A 34 3.86 -6.27 -34.48
N TYR A 35 3.68 -5.36 -33.52
CA TYR A 35 3.02 -5.64 -32.25
C TYR A 35 1.54 -5.28 -32.33
N THR A 36 0.66 -6.27 -32.19
CA THR A 36 -0.77 -6.03 -31.98
C THR A 36 -0.94 -5.34 -30.64
N VAL A 37 -1.31 -4.06 -30.68
CA VAL A 37 -1.65 -3.26 -29.50
C VAL A 37 -2.64 -4.04 -28.64
N SER A 38 -2.23 -4.35 -27.41
CA SER A 38 -3.06 -5.03 -26.43
C SER A 38 -3.61 -4.02 -25.44
N TYR A 39 -4.63 -4.42 -24.67
CA TYR A 39 -5.20 -3.56 -23.63
C TYR A 39 -4.17 -3.18 -22.55
N GLU A 40 -3.12 -3.99 -22.38
CA GLU A 40 -2.07 -3.84 -21.34
C GLU A 40 -1.12 -2.68 -21.66
N ASP A 41 -0.98 -2.29 -22.93
CA ASP A 41 -0.14 -1.18 -23.37
C ASP A 41 -0.70 0.19 -22.95
N PHE A 42 -1.99 0.25 -22.60
CA PHE A 42 -2.66 1.48 -22.17
C PHE A 42 -2.66 1.65 -20.64
N ASP A 43 -2.43 0.59 -19.87
CA ASP A 43 -2.54 0.61 -18.40
C ASP A 43 -1.39 1.38 -17.73
N GLU A 44 -0.20 1.41 -18.36
CA GLU A 44 0.94 2.20 -17.87
C GLU A 44 0.64 3.70 -17.81
N ASP A 45 -0.20 4.22 -18.71
CA ASP A 45 -0.54 5.65 -18.80
C ASP A 45 -1.82 6.03 -18.07
N MET A 46 -2.68 5.07 -17.75
CA MET A 46 -3.89 5.32 -16.95
C MET A 46 -3.62 5.36 -15.45
N SER A 47 -2.45 4.84 -15.04
CA SER A 47 -1.95 4.92 -13.66
C SER A 47 -1.60 6.34 -13.22
N GLU A 48 -1.29 7.26 -14.15
CA GLU A 48 -0.94 8.66 -13.86
C GLU A 48 -2.16 9.55 -13.53
N LEU A 49 -3.40 9.08 -13.80
CA LEU A 49 -4.62 9.87 -13.62
C LEU A 49 -5.33 9.64 -12.27
N GLY A 50 -4.73 8.86 -11.37
CA GLY A 50 -5.35 8.49 -10.09
C GLY A 50 -5.21 9.50 -8.96
N GLU A 51 -4.41 10.58 -9.09
CA GLU A 51 -4.02 11.39 -7.92
C GLU A 51 -4.10 12.93 -8.07
N SER A 52 -4.52 13.50 -9.21
CA SER A 52 -4.46 14.97 -9.42
C SER A 52 -5.76 15.70 -9.73
N GLU A 53 -6.93 15.05 -9.74
CA GLU A 53 -8.23 15.75 -9.80
C GLU A 53 -8.78 15.98 -8.38
N SER A 54 -7.95 16.53 -7.48
CA SER A 54 -8.43 17.07 -6.20
C SER A 54 -9.10 18.41 -6.45
N GLU A 55 -10.31 18.55 -5.92
CA GLU A 55 -11.19 19.71 -6.02
C GLU A 55 -10.49 21.06 -5.77
N PRO A 56 -10.87 22.14 -6.47
CA PRO A 56 -10.36 23.47 -6.19
C PRO A 56 -10.78 23.90 -4.78
N VAL A 57 -9.79 24.03 -3.90
CA VAL A 57 -9.95 24.71 -2.61
C VAL A 57 -10.26 26.18 -2.90
N HIS A 58 -11.53 26.57 -2.80
CA HIS A 58 -11.90 27.97 -2.72
C HIS A 58 -11.42 28.54 -1.39
N SER A 59 -10.28 29.23 -1.42
CA SER A 59 -9.84 30.11 -0.35
C SER A 59 -10.66 31.40 -0.40
N ASP A 60 -11.86 31.39 0.19
CA ASP A 60 -12.60 32.62 0.47
C ASP A 60 -12.02 33.27 1.74
N THR A 61 -10.86 33.90 1.57
CA THR A 61 -10.51 35.08 2.37
C THR A 61 -11.49 36.18 1.98
N CYS A 62 -12.60 36.29 2.73
CA CYS A 62 -13.51 37.41 2.58
C CYS A 62 -12.83 38.68 3.11
N GLU A 63 -12.46 39.55 2.19
CA GLU A 63 -11.98 40.91 2.40
C GLU A 63 -13.16 41.84 2.76
N CYS A 64 -13.93 41.50 3.81
CA CYS A 64 -14.88 42.45 4.38
C CYS A 64 -14.35 42.97 5.72
N GLY A 65 -13.84 44.20 5.70
CA GLY A 65 -13.39 44.95 6.87
C GLY A 65 -14.52 45.27 7.84
N CYS A 66 -14.98 44.28 8.59
CA CYS A 66 -15.97 44.42 9.65
C CYS A 66 -15.33 44.15 11.01
N ILE A 67 -14.94 45.22 11.69
CA ILE A 67 -14.89 45.32 13.16
C ILE A 67 -15.60 46.64 13.51
N PRO A 68 -16.07 46.91 14.75
CA PRO A 68 -16.41 46.05 15.90
C PRO A 68 -17.81 46.37 16.47
N TYR A 69 -18.40 45.49 17.29
CA TYR A 69 -19.03 45.99 18.53
C TYR A 69 -19.05 44.93 19.64
N GLU A 70 -18.66 45.43 20.80
CA GLU A 70 -18.74 44.78 22.09
C GLU A 70 -20.20 44.52 22.45
N SER A 71 -20.49 43.34 22.98
CA SER A 71 -21.60 43.16 23.92
C SER A 71 -21.24 42.01 24.84
N GLY A 72 -20.83 42.39 26.04
CA GLY A 72 -20.66 41.47 27.13
C GLY A 72 -21.98 40.79 27.46
N SER A 73 -21.89 39.50 27.76
CA SER A 73 -22.85 38.86 28.65
C SER A 73 -22.08 37.92 29.56
N SER A 74 -21.82 38.45 30.74
CA SER A 74 -21.42 37.72 31.93
C SER A 74 -22.70 37.15 32.53
N CYS A 75 -22.80 35.83 32.63
CA CYS A 75 -23.68 35.20 33.60
C CYS A 75 -23.22 33.78 33.91
N GLY A 76 -22.75 33.60 35.14
CA GLY A 76 -23.18 32.49 35.99
C GLY A 76 -22.27 31.27 36.02
N GLU A 77 -21.29 31.30 36.92
CA GLU A 77 -20.87 30.11 37.64
C GLU A 77 -22.04 29.58 38.47
N SER A 78 -22.27 28.28 38.42
CA SER A 78 -22.90 27.53 39.52
C SER A 78 -22.34 26.11 39.52
N ASP A 79 -21.49 25.86 40.51
CA ASP A 79 -21.16 24.53 41.02
C ASP A 79 -22.44 23.83 41.47
N LEU A 80 -22.73 22.65 40.93
CA LEU A 80 -23.62 21.68 41.55
C LEU A 80 -23.07 20.27 41.39
N GLU A 81 -22.97 19.62 42.54
CA GLU A 81 -22.48 18.28 42.80
C GLU A 81 -23.35 17.20 42.16
N GLY A 82 -22.70 16.07 41.85
CA GLY A 82 -23.20 14.74 42.21
C GLY A 82 -24.43 14.19 41.49
N SER A 83 -24.18 13.29 40.54
CA SER A 83 -25.07 12.15 40.31
C SER A 83 -24.31 11.00 39.66
N GLU A 84 -24.12 9.91 40.41
CA GLU A 84 -23.90 8.57 39.86
C GLU A 84 -25.18 8.14 39.13
N LEU A 85 -25.07 7.87 37.83
CA LEU A 85 -26.08 7.13 37.08
C LEU A 85 -25.37 6.18 36.10
N ASP A 86 -25.70 4.90 36.27
CA ASP A 86 -25.56 3.85 35.27
C ASP A 86 -26.33 4.27 34.01
N ASP A 87 -25.72 4.13 32.82
CA ASP A 87 -26.46 4.04 31.56
C ASP A 87 -25.70 3.17 30.56
N GLU A 88 -26.35 2.07 30.18
CA GLU A 88 -26.18 1.39 28.92
C GLU A 88 -26.72 2.32 27.81
N ASP A 89 -25.93 2.60 26.78
CA ASP A 89 -26.41 3.30 25.59
C ASP A 89 -25.85 2.63 24.33
N GLU A 90 -26.68 1.77 23.74
CA GLU A 90 -26.71 1.46 22.33
C GLU A 90 -27.63 2.50 21.68
N SER A 91 -27.06 3.46 20.95
CA SER A 91 -27.83 4.37 20.09
C SER A 91 -27.48 4.15 18.62
N ASP A 92 -28.48 3.61 17.93
CA ASP A 92 -28.70 3.74 16.50
C ASP A 92 -28.73 5.23 16.12
N PHE A 93 -27.91 5.62 15.15
CA PHE A 93 -27.98 6.95 14.54
C PHE A 93 -28.70 6.85 13.19
N ASP A 94 -30.02 7.00 13.25
CA ASP A 94 -30.85 7.34 12.09
C ASP A 94 -30.53 8.78 11.67
N HIS A 95 -29.95 8.96 10.48
CA HIS A 95 -29.89 10.29 9.86
C HIS A 95 -31.05 10.44 8.88
N GLU A 96 -32.02 11.24 9.31
CA GLU A 96 -33.22 11.59 8.57
C GLU A 96 -32.94 12.17 7.19
N SER A 97 -33.80 11.76 6.25
CA SER A 97 -33.97 12.32 4.92
C SER A 97 -34.64 13.69 4.99
N ILE A 98 -33.88 14.76 4.74
CA ILE A 98 -34.47 16.06 4.40
C ILE A 98 -34.45 16.21 2.88
N GLY A 99 -35.64 16.06 2.30
CA GLY A 99 -35.90 16.36 0.90
C GLY A 99 -35.73 17.86 0.62
N SER A 100 -34.95 18.18 -0.41
CA SER A 100 -35.07 19.46 -1.10
C SER A 100 -35.01 19.23 -2.60
N ARG A 101 -36.22 19.20 -3.14
CA ARG A 101 -36.60 19.23 -4.54
C ARG A 101 -36.22 20.60 -5.10
N VAL A 102 -35.14 20.68 -5.88
CA VAL A 102 -34.83 21.84 -6.72
C VAL A 102 -34.46 21.33 -8.10
N GLY A 103 -35.21 21.80 -9.09
CA GLY A 103 -35.18 21.28 -10.46
C GLY A 103 -33.83 21.45 -11.14
N CYS A 104 -33.40 20.39 -11.80
CA CYS A 104 -32.29 20.41 -12.74
C CYS A 104 -32.72 21.23 -13.96
N SER A 105 -32.18 22.44 -14.09
CA SER A 105 -32.12 23.07 -15.40
C SER A 105 -31.01 22.38 -16.18
N ASP A 106 -31.39 21.90 -17.35
CA ASP A 106 -30.56 21.27 -18.37
C ASP A 106 -29.61 22.33 -18.91
N TRP A 107 -28.34 22.30 -18.51
CA TRP A 107 -27.30 23.14 -19.10
C TRP A 107 -26.47 22.25 -20.01
N GLU A 108 -26.93 22.15 -21.26
CA GLU A 108 -26.14 21.69 -22.39
C GLU A 108 -24.86 22.54 -22.45
N SER A 109 -23.77 21.99 -21.92
CA SER A 109 -22.45 22.60 -22.02
C SER A 109 -21.98 22.43 -23.46
N SER A 110 -22.30 23.44 -24.27
CA SER A 110 -21.68 23.69 -25.56
C SER A 110 -20.21 24.03 -25.31
N ASP A 111 -19.33 23.06 -25.52
CA ASP A 111 -17.91 23.30 -25.71
C ASP A 111 -17.74 24.10 -27.03
N ASP A 112 -17.76 25.43 -26.88
CA ASP A 112 -17.49 26.41 -27.92
C ASP A 112 -16.03 26.25 -28.40
N GLU A 113 -15.88 25.67 -29.59
CA GLU A 113 -14.67 25.77 -30.38
C GLU A 113 -14.43 27.21 -30.83
N ARG A 114 -13.50 27.91 -30.18
CA ARG A 114 -12.87 29.12 -30.72
C ARG A 114 -11.38 29.16 -30.45
N ASP A 115 -10.60 28.65 -31.41
CA ASP A 115 -9.47 29.43 -31.93
C ASP A 115 -9.06 28.90 -33.32
N SER A 116 -9.55 29.55 -34.38
CA SER A 116 -9.17 29.22 -35.76
C SER A 116 -9.10 30.48 -36.62
N ARG A 117 -8.08 31.31 -36.43
CA ARG A 117 -7.63 32.24 -37.48
C ARG A 117 -6.11 32.33 -37.53
N LEU A 118 -5.59 31.97 -38.72
CA LEU A 118 -4.26 32.19 -39.29
C LEU A 118 -3.29 30.99 -39.22
N ASP A 119 -3.38 30.09 -40.20
CA ASP A 119 -2.38 29.99 -41.28
C ASP A 119 -2.84 28.94 -42.32
N SER A 120 -3.58 29.42 -43.33
CA SER A 120 -3.99 28.62 -44.49
C SER A 120 -2.95 28.70 -45.59
N THR A 121 -1.73 28.25 -45.32
CA THR A 121 -0.87 27.77 -46.39
C THR A 121 -0.15 26.48 -46.00
N ARG A 122 -0.55 25.39 -46.67
CA ARG A 122 0.26 24.18 -46.92
C ARG A 122 0.08 22.97 -45.99
N SER A 123 -1.15 22.55 -45.73
CA SER A 123 -1.43 21.17 -45.30
C SER A 123 -2.17 20.42 -46.40
N ARG A 124 -1.36 19.83 -47.29
CA ARG A 124 -1.77 18.74 -48.18
C ARG A 124 -2.63 17.77 -47.38
N SER A 125 -3.78 17.42 -47.94
CA SER A 125 -4.64 16.31 -47.58
C SER A 125 -3.84 15.08 -47.14
N ARG A 126 -3.53 15.01 -45.84
CA ARG A 126 -2.96 13.82 -45.21
C ARG A 126 -4.14 12.90 -44.88
N SER A 127 -4.85 12.48 -45.93
CA SER A 127 -5.79 11.35 -45.86
C SER A 127 -4.93 10.09 -45.78
N GLY A 128 -4.39 9.86 -44.60
CA GLY A 128 -3.58 8.71 -44.27
C GLY A 128 -4.37 7.86 -43.29
N ARG A 129 -4.45 6.55 -43.55
CA ARG A 129 -4.99 5.51 -42.66
C ARG A 129 -4.52 5.64 -41.19
N GLU A 130 -3.43 6.36 -40.94
CA GLU A 130 -2.91 6.75 -39.62
C GLU A 130 -3.92 7.56 -38.78
N TYR A 131 -4.73 8.42 -39.40
CA TYR A 131 -5.77 9.20 -38.70
C TYR A 131 -6.94 8.32 -38.27
N ASP A 132 -7.40 7.44 -39.15
CA ASP A 132 -8.47 6.47 -38.83
C ASP A 132 -8.02 5.57 -37.68
N TYR A 133 -6.78 5.08 -37.72
CA TYR A 133 -6.17 4.28 -36.65
C TYR A 133 -6.05 5.04 -35.31
N TYR A 134 -5.72 6.33 -35.33
CA TYR A 134 -5.69 7.14 -34.10
C TYR A 134 -7.06 7.24 -33.42
N TYR A 135 -8.12 7.47 -34.20
CA TYR A 135 -9.48 7.57 -33.65
C TYR A 135 -10.01 6.22 -33.17
N GLU A 136 -9.63 5.11 -33.82
CA GLU A 136 -9.89 3.75 -33.32
C GLU A 136 -9.22 3.50 -31.96
N LEU A 137 -7.93 3.83 -31.82
CA LEU A 137 -7.22 3.69 -30.54
C LEU A 137 -7.78 4.61 -29.45
N LYS A 138 -8.15 5.85 -29.81
CA LYS A 138 -8.80 6.78 -28.88
C LYS A 138 -10.13 6.21 -28.36
N LYS A 139 -10.95 5.64 -29.25
CA LYS A 139 -12.22 4.99 -28.90
C LYS A 139 -12.00 3.78 -27.98
N LEU A 140 -11.04 2.91 -28.30
CA LEU A 140 -10.69 1.76 -27.45
C LEU A 140 -10.24 2.19 -26.04
N ARG A 141 -9.45 3.27 -25.94
CA ARG A 141 -9.04 3.84 -24.65
C ARG A 141 -10.23 4.38 -23.84
N GLU A 142 -11.15 5.07 -24.51
CA GLU A 142 -12.37 5.57 -23.85
C GLU A 142 -13.30 4.43 -23.40
N GLU A 143 -13.43 3.38 -24.21
CA GLU A 143 -14.18 2.16 -23.85
C GLU A 143 -13.55 1.46 -22.65
N ARG A 144 -12.22 1.28 -22.61
CA ARG A 144 -11.53 0.70 -21.45
C ARG A 144 -11.65 1.57 -20.20
N ARG A 145 -11.59 2.90 -20.34
CA ARG A 145 -11.84 3.84 -19.23
C ARG A 145 -13.26 3.69 -18.67
N LYS A 146 -14.27 3.54 -19.55
CA LYS A 146 -15.66 3.28 -19.12
C LYS A 146 -15.80 1.93 -18.46
N GLN A 147 -15.17 0.89 -19.01
CA GLN A 147 -15.18 -0.46 -18.44
C GLN A 147 -14.55 -0.49 -17.05
N MET A 148 -13.38 0.13 -16.84
CA MET A 148 -12.76 0.21 -15.50
C MET A 148 -13.60 1.02 -14.52
N LYS A 149 -14.23 2.12 -14.95
CA LYS A 149 -15.17 2.86 -14.10
C LYS A 149 -16.40 2.01 -13.73
N GLN A 150 -16.85 1.15 -14.63
CA GLN A 150 -17.95 0.23 -14.39
C GLN A 150 -17.52 -0.91 -13.46
N GLU A 151 -16.36 -1.55 -13.69
CA GLU A 151 -15.76 -2.54 -12.78
C GLU A 151 -15.55 -1.97 -11.38
N ALA A 152 -15.11 -0.72 -11.26
CA ALA A 152 -14.97 -0.01 -9.99
C ALA A 152 -16.33 0.30 -9.31
N LYS A 153 -17.40 0.50 -10.09
CA LYS A 153 -18.76 0.74 -9.60
C LYS A 153 -19.49 -0.55 -9.23
N ASP A 154 -19.24 -1.63 -9.97
CA ASP A 154 -19.86 -2.95 -9.77
C ASP A 154 -19.34 -3.63 -8.49
N GLY A 155 -18.34 -3.04 -7.83
CA GLY A 155 -18.08 -3.24 -6.41
C GLY A 155 -17.34 -4.52 -6.06
N GLU A 156 -16.90 -5.31 -7.06
CA GLU A 156 -15.97 -6.41 -6.78
C GLU A 156 -14.63 -5.82 -6.34
N PRO A 157 -14.23 -6.04 -5.08
CA PRO A 157 -12.95 -5.57 -4.62
C PRO A 157 -11.88 -6.22 -5.48
N THR A 158 -11.02 -5.41 -6.09
CA THR A 158 -9.84 -5.93 -6.78
C THR A 158 -9.09 -6.87 -5.84
N MET A 159 -8.44 -7.91 -6.39
CA MET A 159 -7.62 -8.85 -5.60
C MET A 159 -6.64 -8.13 -4.64
N LYS A 160 -6.18 -6.93 -5.03
CA LYS A 160 -5.35 -6.04 -4.20
C LYS A 160 -6.07 -5.59 -2.94
N GLU A 161 -7.31 -5.14 -3.09
CA GLU A 161 -8.13 -4.65 -2.00
C GLU A 161 -8.53 -5.80 -1.05
N GLU A 162 -8.82 -6.99 -1.58
CA GLU A 162 -9.06 -8.18 -0.74
C GLU A 162 -7.82 -8.57 0.09
N THR A 163 -6.65 -8.57 -0.55
CA THR A 163 -5.37 -8.83 0.13
C THR A 163 -5.14 -7.79 1.23
N ARG A 164 -5.34 -6.51 0.91
CA ARG A 164 -5.23 -5.40 1.86
C ARG A 164 -6.20 -5.54 3.03
N ARG A 165 -7.46 -5.93 2.79
CA ARG A 165 -8.46 -6.19 3.84
C ARG A 165 -8.02 -7.30 4.78
N THR A 166 -7.45 -8.38 4.25
CA THR A 166 -6.92 -9.50 5.05
C THR A 166 -5.75 -9.05 5.91
N GLU A 167 -4.79 -8.31 5.37
CA GLU A 167 -3.65 -7.81 6.13
C GLU A 167 -4.06 -6.77 7.19
N LEU A 168 -5.04 -5.90 6.88
CA LEU A 168 -5.64 -4.99 7.85
C LEU A 168 -6.36 -5.74 8.98
N ARG A 169 -7.01 -6.88 8.70
CA ARG A 169 -7.65 -7.70 9.72
C ARG A 169 -6.61 -8.27 10.70
N ILE A 170 -5.49 -8.79 10.20
CA ILE A 170 -4.37 -9.27 11.02
C ILE A 170 -3.82 -8.12 11.88
N GLN A 171 -3.57 -6.96 11.27
CA GLN A 171 -3.10 -5.77 12.01
C GLN A 171 -4.08 -5.36 13.13
N LYS A 172 -5.39 -5.27 12.83
CA LYS A 172 -6.42 -4.93 13.82
C LYS A 172 -6.43 -5.93 14.98
N GLN A 173 -6.29 -7.22 14.69
CA GLN A 173 -6.24 -8.27 15.71
C GLN A 173 -5.02 -8.10 16.63
N VAL A 174 -3.82 -7.89 16.06
CA VAL A 174 -2.60 -7.68 16.85
C VAL A 174 -2.66 -6.36 17.61
N ASN A 175 -3.20 -5.29 17.04
CA ASN A 175 -3.39 -4.02 17.73
C ASN A 175 -4.34 -4.17 18.93
N LYS A 176 -5.44 -4.93 18.79
CA LYS A 176 -6.32 -5.25 19.92
C LYS A 176 -5.54 -5.97 21.03
N ALA A 177 -4.68 -6.92 20.69
CA ALA A 177 -3.80 -7.58 21.65
C ALA A 177 -2.79 -6.61 22.30
N TYR A 178 -2.22 -5.71 21.50
CA TYR A 178 -1.29 -4.68 21.96
C TYR A 178 -1.93 -3.78 23.01
N TYR A 179 -3.13 -3.26 22.73
CA TYR A 179 -3.87 -2.43 23.68
C TYR A 179 -4.17 -3.17 24.98
N ARG A 180 -4.61 -4.45 24.91
CA ARG A 180 -4.81 -5.27 26.12
C ARG A 180 -3.53 -5.35 26.95
N VAL A 181 -2.37 -5.57 26.33
CA VAL A 181 -1.09 -5.72 27.04
C VAL A 181 -0.59 -4.41 27.62
N ARG A 182 -0.87 -3.27 26.95
CA ARG A 182 -0.53 -1.92 27.42
C ARG A 182 -1.30 -1.53 28.68
N HIS A 183 -2.58 -1.88 28.75
CA HIS A 183 -3.45 -1.50 29.87
C HIS A 183 -3.60 -2.58 30.96
N ARG A 184 -3.14 -3.82 30.70
CA ARG A 184 -3.19 -4.90 31.68
C ARG A 184 -2.19 -4.69 32.82
N ARG A 185 -2.69 -4.74 34.05
CA ARG A 185 -1.90 -4.89 35.29
C ARG A 185 -1.90 -6.37 35.71
N GLY A 186 -0.76 -6.88 36.20
CA GLY A 186 -0.67 -8.24 36.77
C GLY A 186 0.24 -9.23 36.04
N ARG A 187 0.18 -10.51 36.45
CA ARG A 187 1.02 -11.59 35.90
C ARG A 187 0.69 -11.87 34.43
N ARG A 188 1.74 -12.09 33.65
CA ARG A 188 1.67 -12.54 32.26
C ARG A 188 2.04 -14.01 32.18
N GLU A 189 1.38 -14.72 31.27
CA GLU A 189 1.73 -16.10 30.92
C GLU A 189 3.16 -16.17 30.39
N ASN A 190 3.79 -17.34 30.51
CA ASN A 190 5.12 -17.55 29.96
C ASN A 190 5.04 -17.61 28.43
N LEU A 191 6.05 -17.04 27.77
CA LEU A 191 6.17 -17.10 26.33
C LEU A 191 6.71 -18.47 25.93
N VAL A 192 5.96 -19.19 25.11
CA VAL A 192 6.39 -20.46 24.49
C VAL A 192 6.34 -20.23 22.98
N LEU A 193 7.50 -20.23 22.33
CA LEU A 193 7.61 -20.05 20.87
C LEU A 193 7.85 -21.34 20.11
N ARG A 194 8.12 -22.44 20.82
CA ARG A 194 8.56 -23.69 20.19
C ARG A 194 7.52 -24.23 19.23
N ARG A 195 7.92 -24.52 17.98
CA ARG A 195 7.05 -25.00 16.89
C ARG A 195 5.89 -24.08 16.53
N LYS A 196 5.98 -22.81 16.88
CA LYS A 196 4.93 -21.85 16.55
C LYS A 196 5.19 -21.26 15.18
N VAL A 197 4.13 -21.22 14.39
CA VAL A 197 4.07 -20.51 13.12
C VAL A 197 3.14 -19.32 13.30
N PHE A 198 3.59 -18.14 12.87
CA PHE A 198 2.77 -16.93 12.87
C PHE A 198 2.60 -16.44 11.45
N SER A 199 1.36 -16.38 10.99
CA SER A 199 0.98 -15.74 9.73
C SER A 199 1.15 -14.23 9.86
N LEU A 200 1.75 -13.60 8.85
CA LEU A 200 2.16 -12.20 8.86
C LEU A 200 1.31 -11.35 7.89
N GLY A 201 0.75 -10.25 8.39
CA GLY A 201 0.11 -9.21 7.59
C GLY A 201 0.86 -7.88 7.69
N SER A 202 0.97 -7.13 6.59
CA SER A 202 1.61 -5.80 6.58
C SER A 202 0.99 -4.90 5.51
N PRO A 203 0.07 -3.99 5.88
CA PRO A 203 -0.54 -3.06 4.92
C PRO A 203 0.49 -2.28 4.09
N ASP A 204 1.63 -1.93 4.69
CA ASP A 204 2.77 -1.30 4.01
C ASP A 204 3.33 -2.22 2.92
N HIS A 205 3.54 -3.50 3.23
CA HIS A 205 3.98 -4.48 2.24
C HIS A 205 3.00 -4.59 1.08
N CYS A 206 1.68 -4.63 1.32
CA CYS A 206 0.68 -4.61 0.25
C CYS A 206 0.76 -3.33 -0.61
N GLN A 207 1.13 -2.19 -0.04
CA GLN A 207 1.31 -0.96 -0.81
C GLN A 207 2.54 -1.02 -1.74
N TYR A 208 3.68 -1.54 -1.28
CA TYR A 208 4.95 -1.47 -2.01
C TYR A 208 5.33 -2.74 -2.78
N ALA A 209 4.80 -3.90 -2.40
CA ALA A 209 5.17 -5.20 -2.96
C ALA A 209 4.03 -5.86 -3.74
N TYR A 210 2.87 -5.21 -3.88
CA TYR A 210 1.78 -5.76 -4.67
C TYR A 210 2.05 -5.63 -6.18
N LEU A 211 2.23 -6.77 -6.84
CA LEU A 211 2.56 -6.95 -8.25
C LEU A 211 1.38 -7.51 -9.06
N GLY A 212 0.14 -7.36 -8.58
CA GLY A 212 -1.04 -7.89 -9.27
C GLY A 212 -1.32 -9.36 -8.94
N HIS A 213 -1.73 -10.13 -9.95
CA HIS A 213 -2.26 -11.49 -9.82
C HIS A 213 -1.28 -12.52 -9.22
N THR A 214 0.02 -12.22 -9.16
CA THR A 214 1.04 -13.13 -8.63
C THR A 214 1.25 -13.02 -7.12
N VAL A 215 0.77 -11.95 -6.47
CA VAL A 215 1.02 -11.71 -5.03
C VAL A 215 0.09 -12.51 -4.13
N GLN A 216 -0.98 -13.07 -4.69
CA GLN A 216 -1.92 -13.94 -3.98
C GLN A 216 -1.26 -15.17 -3.34
N PHE A 217 -0.06 -15.56 -3.78
CA PHE A 217 0.63 -16.76 -3.30
C PHE A 217 1.79 -16.47 -2.34
N MET A 218 1.96 -15.22 -1.91
CA MET A 218 3.02 -14.89 -0.96
C MET A 218 2.52 -15.15 0.46
N SER A 219 2.51 -16.42 0.84
CA SER A 219 2.38 -16.84 2.23
C SER A 219 3.53 -16.22 3.01
N LYS A 220 3.20 -15.27 3.88
CA LYS A 220 4.18 -14.60 4.75
C LYS A 220 4.01 -15.16 6.14
N TYR A 221 5.04 -15.78 6.66
CA TYR A 221 4.99 -16.33 8.02
C TYR A 221 6.36 -16.36 8.65
N VAL A 222 6.37 -16.42 9.98
CA VAL A 222 7.57 -16.71 10.76
C VAL A 222 7.37 -18.01 11.52
N GLU A 223 8.31 -18.92 11.36
CA GLU A 223 8.37 -20.19 12.07
C GLU A 223 9.50 -20.15 13.08
N PHE A 224 9.22 -20.61 14.30
CA PHE A 224 10.21 -20.73 15.37
C PHE A 224 10.59 -22.19 15.57
N ASP A 225 11.87 -22.48 15.40
CA ASP A 225 12.38 -23.85 15.42
C ASP A 225 12.18 -24.52 16.78
N ASP A 226 12.13 -25.86 16.75
CA ASP A 226 12.40 -26.65 17.93
C ASP A 226 13.84 -26.42 18.37
N TYR A 227 14.00 -25.86 19.56
CA TYR A 227 15.21 -26.12 20.33
C TYR A 227 15.35 -27.63 20.51
N PRO A 228 16.57 -28.19 20.43
CA PRO A 228 16.76 -29.60 20.73
C PRO A 228 16.12 -29.91 22.08
N ALA A 229 15.08 -30.75 22.07
CA ALA A 229 14.49 -31.28 23.29
C ALA A 229 15.59 -32.00 24.07
N GLU A 230 15.52 -31.95 25.41
CA GLU A 230 16.38 -32.76 26.27
C GLU A 230 16.26 -34.24 25.84
N GLY A 231 17.21 -34.72 25.03
CA GLY A 231 17.11 -36.04 24.39
C GLY A 231 17.74 -36.14 23.00
N SER A 232 17.88 -35.04 22.25
CA SER A 232 18.74 -35.07 21.05
C SER A 232 20.21 -35.02 21.47
N SER A 233 21.06 -35.85 20.87
CA SER A 233 22.46 -36.06 21.26
C SER A 233 23.36 -34.81 21.20
N SER A 234 22.87 -33.72 20.60
CA SER A 234 23.47 -32.40 20.71
C SER A 234 22.91 -31.64 21.90
N ARG A 235 23.17 -32.12 23.13
CA ARG A 235 22.98 -31.29 24.30
C ARG A 235 23.89 -30.07 24.12
N PRO A 236 23.38 -28.83 24.08
CA PRO A 236 24.25 -27.67 24.01
C PRO A 236 25.24 -27.77 25.17
N PRO A 237 26.54 -27.51 24.93
CA PRO A 237 27.56 -27.56 25.95
C PRO A 237 27.10 -26.89 27.25
N PRO A 238 27.41 -27.44 28.43
CA PRO A 238 27.06 -26.82 29.70
C PRO A 238 27.47 -25.34 29.70
N GLY A 239 26.50 -24.43 29.84
CA GLY A 239 26.73 -22.98 29.82
C GLY A 239 26.25 -22.24 28.57
N GLN A 240 25.85 -22.94 27.50
CA GLN A 240 25.15 -22.29 26.37
C GLN A 240 23.68 -22.03 26.72
N ARG A 241 23.27 -20.77 26.66
CA ARG A 241 21.86 -20.36 26.83
C ARG A 241 21.07 -20.78 25.59
N PRO A 242 19.77 -21.11 25.74
CA PRO A 242 18.91 -21.35 24.59
C PRO A 242 18.94 -20.14 23.66
N GLU A 243 19.31 -20.34 22.39
CA GLU A 243 19.29 -19.33 21.33
C GLU A 243 17.98 -19.36 20.53
N LEU A 244 17.28 -18.23 20.41
CA LEU A 244 16.13 -18.15 19.51
C LEU A 244 16.55 -18.38 18.08
N ARG A 245 15.94 -19.38 17.43
CA ARG A 245 16.15 -19.72 16.03
C ARG A 245 14.80 -19.84 15.32
N GLY A 246 14.84 -19.60 14.02
CA GLY A 246 13.66 -19.70 13.20
C GLY A 246 13.91 -19.17 11.78
N HIS A 247 12.82 -19.15 11.04
CA HIS A 247 12.78 -18.85 9.63
C HIS A 247 11.70 -17.81 9.37
N VAL A 248 12.02 -16.78 8.61
CA VAL A 248 11.05 -15.80 8.10
C VAL A 248 10.86 -16.05 6.61
N PHE A 249 9.65 -16.42 6.23
CA PHE A 249 9.25 -16.62 4.85
C PHE A 249 8.52 -15.36 4.38
N MET A 250 9.13 -14.63 3.45
CA MET A 250 8.49 -13.50 2.77
C MET A 250 8.06 -13.87 1.34
N HIS A 251 8.68 -14.90 0.76
CA HIS A 251 8.38 -15.47 -0.56
C HIS A 251 8.36 -17.00 -0.44
N SER A 252 7.61 -17.67 -1.32
CA SER A 252 7.52 -19.14 -1.38
C SER A 252 8.85 -19.86 -1.65
N THR A 253 9.88 -19.15 -2.10
CA THR A 253 11.16 -19.73 -2.54
C THR A 253 12.28 -19.48 -1.55
N ASP A 254 12.15 -18.47 -0.69
CA ASP A 254 13.28 -17.95 0.10
C ASP A 254 12.88 -17.67 1.55
N ALA A 255 13.71 -18.17 2.45
CA ALA A 255 13.57 -17.97 3.90
C ALA A 255 14.78 -17.20 4.45
N CYS A 256 14.54 -16.14 5.23
CA CYS A 256 15.58 -15.55 6.07
C CYS A 256 15.70 -16.35 7.35
N PHE A 257 16.78 -17.12 7.48
CA PHE A 257 17.14 -17.78 8.72
C PHE A 257 17.60 -16.72 9.73
N PHE A 258 17.23 -16.86 11.00
CA PHE A 258 17.73 -15.99 12.06
C PHE A 258 18.15 -16.77 13.29
N SER A 259 19.10 -16.19 14.02
CA SER A 259 19.48 -16.66 15.35
C SER A 259 19.73 -15.49 16.29
N GLY A 260 19.52 -15.72 17.58
CA GLY A 260 19.65 -14.68 18.59
C GLY A 260 19.70 -15.21 20.02
N PRO A 261 19.73 -14.29 21.00
CA PRO A 261 19.71 -14.67 22.41
C PRO A 261 18.41 -15.39 22.78
N ALA A 262 18.31 -15.86 24.03
CA ALA A 262 17.07 -16.43 24.54
C ALA A 262 15.92 -15.41 24.44
N PRO A 263 14.72 -15.82 24.00
CA PRO A 263 13.57 -14.94 23.96
C PRO A 263 13.20 -14.49 25.39
N PRO A 264 12.47 -13.37 25.54
CA PRO A 264 12.01 -12.97 26.86
C PRO A 264 11.09 -14.05 27.44
N ALA A 265 11.27 -14.37 28.73
CA ALA A 265 10.47 -15.39 29.40
C ALA A 265 8.96 -15.09 29.41
N ARG A 266 8.60 -13.81 29.28
CA ARG A 266 7.22 -13.32 29.25
C ARG A 266 7.03 -12.35 28.08
N PRO A 267 5.87 -12.38 27.42
CA PRO A 267 5.57 -11.43 26.36
C PRO A 267 5.41 -10.01 26.92
N GLY A 268 5.60 -9.02 26.06
CA GLY A 268 5.42 -7.62 26.38
C GLY A 268 5.80 -6.67 25.24
N LEU A 269 5.79 -5.38 25.59
CA LEU A 269 6.07 -4.30 24.64
C LEU A 269 7.57 -4.08 24.41
N LYS A 270 8.45 -4.92 24.98
CA LYS A 270 9.89 -4.77 24.79
C LYS A 270 10.29 -5.36 23.43
N GLU A 271 11.03 -4.57 22.66
CA GLU A 271 11.64 -5.00 21.42
C GLU A 271 12.78 -5.99 21.69
N PHE A 272 12.83 -7.04 20.87
CA PHE A 272 13.77 -8.13 20.93
C PHE A 272 14.45 -8.27 19.57
N VAL A 273 15.76 -8.03 19.52
CA VAL A 273 16.51 -7.96 18.27
C VAL A 273 17.28 -9.25 18.03
N VAL A 274 17.15 -9.81 16.84
CA VAL A 274 17.92 -10.97 16.36
C VAL A 274 18.63 -10.64 15.06
N ARG A 275 19.58 -11.47 14.65
CA ARG A 275 20.32 -11.29 13.39
C ARG A 275 19.88 -12.34 12.39
N CYS A 276 19.66 -11.93 11.14
CA CYS A 276 19.55 -12.91 10.07
C CYS A 276 20.92 -13.57 9.82
N HIS A 277 20.90 -14.82 9.36
CA HIS A 277 22.08 -15.57 8.97
C HIS A 277 22.80 -14.82 7.83
N GLY A 278 24.12 -14.65 7.94
CA GLY A 278 24.91 -13.70 7.13
C GLY A 278 25.22 -12.38 7.86
N GLY A 279 24.50 -12.06 8.95
CA GLY A 279 24.86 -11.00 9.91
C GLY A 279 24.65 -9.57 9.44
N GLU A 280 24.32 -9.34 8.17
CA GLU A 280 24.14 -8.01 7.58
C GLU A 280 22.88 -7.30 8.07
N HIS A 281 21.81 -8.07 8.33
CA HIS A 281 20.50 -7.52 8.68
C HIS A 281 20.02 -7.97 10.06
N LYS A 282 19.29 -7.07 10.72
CA LYS A 282 18.66 -7.30 12.03
C LYS A 282 17.15 -7.37 11.87
N LEU A 283 16.53 -8.31 12.57
CA LEU A 283 15.08 -8.40 12.71
C LEU A 283 14.71 -7.99 14.13
N THR A 284 13.61 -7.26 14.29
CA THR A 284 13.09 -6.90 15.61
C THR A 284 11.74 -7.56 15.82
N PHE A 285 11.61 -8.29 16.92
CA PHE A 285 10.38 -8.91 17.37
C PHE A 285 9.85 -8.21 18.61
N GLN A 286 8.54 -8.06 18.70
CA GLN A 286 7.83 -7.63 19.89
C GLN A 286 6.73 -8.65 20.16
N PHE A 287 6.98 -9.56 21.11
CA PHE A 287 6.04 -10.63 21.45
C PHE A 287 4.93 -10.06 22.32
N ILE A 288 3.77 -9.77 21.74
CA ILE A 288 2.68 -9.06 22.42
C ILE A 288 2.02 -9.96 23.46
N ASP A 289 1.63 -11.16 23.05
CA ASP A 289 1.17 -12.22 23.94
C ASP A 289 1.63 -13.59 23.38
N LYS A 290 0.98 -14.69 23.77
CA LYS A 290 1.32 -16.04 23.29
C LYS A 290 0.96 -16.29 21.83
N HIS A 291 0.04 -15.53 21.26
CA HIS A 291 -0.58 -15.73 19.95
C HIS A 291 -0.34 -14.56 18.98
N HIS A 292 0.22 -13.44 19.45
CA HIS A 292 0.39 -12.23 18.67
C HIS A 292 1.82 -11.68 18.79
N LEU A 293 2.38 -11.26 17.67
CA LEU A 293 3.67 -10.57 17.63
C LEU A 293 3.65 -9.39 16.65
N ILE A 294 4.59 -8.47 16.83
CA ILE A 294 4.93 -7.46 15.83
C ILE A 294 6.38 -7.71 15.42
N MET A 295 6.65 -7.73 14.12
CA MET A 295 7.97 -7.92 13.55
C MET A 295 8.34 -6.72 12.68
N LYS A 296 9.56 -6.21 12.82
CA LYS A 296 10.11 -5.16 11.96
C LYS A 296 11.24 -5.76 11.13
N VAL A 297 11.16 -5.57 9.82
CA VAL A 297 12.07 -6.19 8.84
C VAL A 297 12.64 -5.12 7.92
N PRO A 298 13.96 -5.07 7.70
CA PRO A 298 14.57 -4.19 6.71
C PRO A 298 14.04 -4.48 5.31
N ARG A 299 13.82 -3.44 4.50
CA ARG A 299 13.37 -3.61 3.11
C ARG A 299 14.33 -4.46 2.29
N GLU A 300 15.62 -4.42 2.58
CA GLU A 300 16.63 -5.25 1.90
C GLU A 300 16.39 -6.74 2.13
N VAL A 301 15.84 -7.15 3.27
CA VAL A 301 15.46 -8.54 3.55
C VAL A 301 14.14 -8.90 2.86
N VAL A 302 13.17 -7.98 2.87
CA VAL A 302 11.85 -8.20 2.23
C VAL A 302 11.97 -8.33 0.71
N PHE A 303 12.78 -7.46 0.10
CA PHE A 303 12.93 -7.37 -1.35
C PHE A 303 14.23 -8.02 -1.87
N GLY A 304 15.09 -8.56 -1.01
CA GLY A 304 16.41 -9.08 -1.38
C GLY A 304 16.37 -10.23 -2.40
N CYS A 305 15.33 -11.07 -2.33
CA CYS A 305 15.13 -12.17 -3.28
C CYS A 305 14.14 -11.81 -4.40
N HIS A 306 13.63 -10.57 -4.44
CA HIS A 306 12.66 -10.18 -5.43
C HIS A 306 13.35 -9.85 -6.77
N PRO A 307 12.85 -10.37 -7.91
CA PRO A 307 13.45 -10.11 -9.22
C PRO A 307 13.25 -8.66 -9.69
N ARG A 308 12.32 -7.92 -9.09
CA ARG A 308 12.04 -6.52 -9.43
C ARG A 308 12.83 -5.56 -8.54
N LYS A 309 13.22 -4.43 -9.14
CA LYS A 309 13.82 -3.31 -8.40
C LYS A 309 12.81 -2.77 -7.38
N MET A 310 13.24 -2.73 -6.13
CA MET A 310 12.51 -2.10 -5.02
C MET A 310 12.03 -0.69 -5.39
N PRO A 311 10.76 -0.34 -5.14
CA PRO A 311 10.27 1.02 -5.37
C PRO A 311 11.12 2.06 -4.61
N PRO A 312 11.40 3.24 -5.21
CA PRO A 312 12.28 4.23 -4.60
C PRO A 312 11.75 4.77 -3.27
N ASN A 313 10.42 4.81 -3.11
CA ASN A 313 9.75 5.34 -1.94
C ASN A 313 9.47 4.28 -0.85
N THR A 314 10.01 3.06 -0.99
CA THR A 314 9.79 2.00 0.00
C THR A 314 10.47 2.34 1.34
N PRO A 315 9.74 2.27 2.47
CA PRO A 315 10.29 2.50 3.81
C PRO A 315 11.50 1.61 4.10
N LYS A 316 12.50 2.16 4.80
CA LYS A 316 13.71 1.39 5.21
C LYS A 316 13.37 0.14 6.03
N ILE A 317 12.30 0.21 6.80
CA ILE A 317 11.83 -0.86 7.68
C ILE A 317 10.34 -1.02 7.44
N LEU A 318 9.90 -2.25 7.18
CA LEU A 318 8.49 -2.62 7.08
C LEU A 318 8.05 -3.27 8.39
N THR A 319 6.81 -2.98 8.80
CA THR A 319 6.21 -3.56 10.01
C THR A 319 5.22 -4.64 9.63
N PHE A 320 5.39 -5.83 10.20
CA PHE A 320 4.52 -6.99 10.05
C PHE A 320 3.84 -7.31 11.37
N TYR A 321 2.58 -7.69 11.29
CA TYR A 321 1.74 -8.10 12.40
C TYR A 321 1.51 -9.60 12.29
N GLY A 322 1.87 -10.35 13.33
CA GLY A 322 1.83 -11.81 13.33
C GLY A 322 0.71 -12.35 14.21
N VAL A 323 -0.04 -13.33 13.70
CA VAL A 323 -1.04 -14.12 14.43
C VAL A 323 -0.67 -15.59 14.32
N GLU A 324 -0.65 -16.30 15.45
CA GLU A 324 -0.34 -17.74 15.48
C GLU A 324 -1.34 -18.54 14.63
N GLU A 325 -0.81 -19.42 13.77
CA GLU A 325 -1.58 -20.40 13.02
C GLU A 325 -2.03 -21.53 13.96
N LYS A 326 -3.27 -21.99 13.79
CA LYS A 326 -3.91 -22.96 14.71
C LYS A 326 -3.56 -24.41 14.41
#